data_AF-R9BSD5-F1
#
_entry.id   AF-R9BSD5-F1
#
_cell.length_a   1.000
_cell.length_b   1.000
_cell.length_c   1.000
_cell.angle_alpha   90.00
_cell.angle_beta   90.00
_cell.angle_gamma   90.00
#
_symmetry.space_group_name_H-M   'P 1'
#
loop_
_entity.id
_entity.type
_entity.pdbx_description
1 polymer ?
#
loop_
_entity_poly.entity_id
_entity_poly.type
_entity_poly.pdbx_seq_one_letter_code
_entity_poly.pdbx_strand_id
1 'polypeptide(L)'
;MEKFFEQLTSYNILNNLLPGAIFCYLLKYSMNITLLDSDLIGNLFFYYFCGMVISRVGSVIIEPVLKKVKYVKFAEYKDFVKASKKDSKIEVLSESNNMYRTFIALFTILIITKIYYNLSQKFIILNSIWKVLILVILLILFLMSYRKQVNYIKKRVDINVND
;
A
#
# COMPACT_ATOMS: atom_id res chain seq x y z
N MET A 1 -7.19 -11.79 21.17
CA MET A 1 -7.39 -11.23 19.81
C MET A 1 -8.12 -9.90 19.87
N GLU A 2 -9.26 -9.80 20.55
CA GLU A 2 -10.06 -8.56 20.66
C GLU A 2 -9.23 -7.32 21.01
N LYS A 3 -8.41 -7.36 22.08
CA LYS A 3 -7.51 -6.24 22.45
C LYS A 3 -6.48 -5.82 21.37
N PHE A 4 -6.03 -6.75 20.51
CA PHE A 4 -5.13 -6.44 19.38
C PHE A 4 -5.90 -5.76 18.24
N PHE A 5 -7.13 -6.21 17.99
CA PHE A 5 -8.07 -5.59 17.05
C PHE A 5 -8.66 -4.26 17.57
N GLU A 6 -8.66 -4.01 18.88
CA GLU A 6 -9.08 -2.72 19.48
C GLU A 6 -7.99 -1.64 19.38
N GLN A 7 -6.71 -2.02 19.49
CA GLN A 7 -5.57 -1.10 19.36
C GLN A 7 -5.29 -0.70 17.92
N LEU A 8 -5.59 -1.58 16.97
CA LEU A 8 -5.63 -1.26 15.56
C LEU A 8 -7.02 -0.69 15.26
N THR A 9 -7.15 0.61 14.95
CA THR A 9 -8.44 1.15 14.50
C THR A 9 -9.01 0.23 13.41
N SER A 10 -10.26 -0.26 13.55
CA SER A 10 -10.89 -1.22 12.61
C SER A 10 -10.74 -0.77 11.16
N TYR A 11 -10.70 0.54 10.95
CA TYR A 11 -10.45 1.19 9.68
C TYR A 11 -9.05 0.94 9.08
N ASN A 12 -7.97 1.05 9.85
CA ASN A 12 -6.61 0.72 9.39
C ASN A 12 -6.44 -0.77 9.08
N ILE A 13 -7.16 -1.64 9.80
CA ILE A 13 -7.18 -3.08 9.48
C ILE A 13 -7.86 -3.28 8.14
N LEU A 14 -9.07 -2.74 7.96
CA LEU A 14 -9.84 -2.88 6.73
C LEU A 14 -9.09 -2.31 5.52
N ASN A 15 -8.47 -1.14 5.65
CA ASN A 15 -7.74 -0.48 4.56
C ASN A 15 -6.51 -1.24 4.05
N ASN A 16 -5.99 -2.20 4.82
CA ASN A 16 -4.93 -3.09 4.33
C ASN A 16 -5.51 -4.48 4.02
N LEU A 17 -6.35 -5.03 4.88
CA LEU A 17 -6.90 -6.37 4.69
C LEU A 17 -7.72 -6.49 3.40
N LEU A 18 -8.58 -5.52 3.11
CA LEU A 18 -9.47 -5.55 1.95
C LEU A 18 -8.69 -5.53 0.62
N PRO A 19 -7.75 -4.58 0.36
CA PRO A 19 -6.94 -4.61 -0.84
C PRO A 19 -6.12 -5.91 -0.98
N GLY A 20 -5.56 -6.44 0.11
CA GLY A 20 -4.79 -7.67 0.06
C GLY A 20 -5.62 -8.90 -0.27
N ALA A 21 -6.82 -9.01 0.31
CA ALA A 21 -7.77 -10.08 0.01
C ALA A 21 -8.23 -10.00 -1.46
N ILE A 22 -8.59 -8.81 -1.95
CA ILE A 22 -8.99 -8.60 -3.36
C ILE A 22 -7.83 -8.95 -4.30
N PHE A 23 -6.61 -8.54 -3.98
CA PHE A 23 -5.42 -8.87 -4.76
C PHE A 23 -5.23 -10.38 -4.90
N CYS A 24 -5.27 -11.11 -3.77
CA CYS A 24 -5.11 -12.57 -3.78
C CYS A 24 -6.26 -13.28 -4.52
N TYR A 25 -7.50 -12.81 -4.34
CA TYR A 25 -8.66 -13.32 -5.05
C TYR A 25 -8.51 -13.13 -6.58
N LEU A 26 -8.13 -11.93 -7.03
CA LEU A 26 -7.96 -11.64 -8.44
C LEU A 26 -6.78 -12.38 -9.06
N LEU A 27 -5.68 -12.62 -8.33
CA LEU A 27 -4.59 -13.49 -8.79
C LEU A 27 -5.08 -14.91 -9.07
N LYS A 28 -5.83 -15.49 -8.13
CA LYS A 28 -6.42 -16.83 -8.31
C LYS A 28 -7.39 -16.85 -9.49
N TYR A 29 -8.32 -15.89 -9.55
CA TYR A 29 -9.33 -15.84 -10.61
C TYR A 29 -8.74 -15.62 -12.01
N SER A 30 -7.78 -14.70 -12.15
CA SER A 30 -7.26 -14.28 -13.47
C SER A 30 -6.03 -15.04 -13.97
N MET A 31 -5.28 -15.69 -13.07
CA MET A 31 -4.02 -16.36 -13.39
C MET A 31 -3.91 -17.76 -12.80
N ASN A 32 -4.92 -18.24 -12.06
CA ASN A 32 -4.89 -19.50 -11.32
C ASN A 32 -3.72 -19.62 -10.32
N ILE A 33 -3.21 -18.47 -9.84
CA ILE A 33 -2.15 -18.41 -8.83
C ILE A 33 -2.80 -18.43 -7.45
N THR A 34 -2.55 -19.49 -6.68
CA THR A 34 -3.00 -19.59 -5.28
C THR A 34 -1.83 -19.30 -4.35
N LEU A 35 -1.98 -18.27 -3.51
CA LEU A 35 -0.97 -17.85 -2.52
C LEU A 35 -1.34 -18.26 -1.08
N LEU A 36 -2.44 -18.98 -0.92
CA LEU A 36 -3.10 -19.20 0.37
C LEU A 36 -3.24 -20.70 0.62
N ASP A 37 -3.11 -21.07 1.88
CA ASP A 37 -3.25 -22.46 2.33
C ASP A 37 -4.55 -22.63 3.13
N SER A 38 -4.75 -23.80 3.76
CA SER A 38 -5.95 -24.08 4.56
C SER A 38 -6.01 -23.32 5.89
N ASP A 39 -4.93 -22.67 6.32
CA ASP A 39 -4.88 -21.91 7.57
C ASP A 39 -5.53 -20.52 7.42
N LEU A 40 -6.72 -20.37 8.01
CA LEU A 40 -7.48 -19.12 8.02
C LEU A 40 -6.69 -17.97 8.66
N ILE A 41 -5.99 -18.23 9.77
CA ILE A 41 -5.30 -17.19 10.53
C ILE A 41 -4.08 -16.71 9.74
N GLY A 42 -3.27 -17.63 9.24
CA GLY A 42 -2.15 -17.32 8.33
C GLY A 42 -2.60 -16.52 7.11
N ASN A 43 -3.71 -16.91 6.48
CA ASN A 43 -4.27 -16.19 5.34
C ASN A 43 -4.69 -14.75 5.68
N LEU A 44 -5.28 -14.52 6.87
CA LEU A 44 -5.65 -13.19 7.32
C LEU A 44 -4.42 -12.27 7.47
N PHE A 45 -3.35 -12.77 8.10
CA PHE A 45 -2.09 -12.04 8.21
C PHE A 45 -1.46 -11.77 6.84
N PHE A 46 -1.51 -12.77 5.95
CA PHE A 46 -0.97 -12.64 4.60
C PHE A 46 -1.73 -11.59 3.78
N TYR A 47 -3.07 -11.57 3.85
CA TYR A 47 -3.88 -10.51 3.24
C TYR A 47 -3.49 -9.13 3.76
N TYR A 48 -3.40 -8.98 5.08
CA TYR A 48 -3.01 -7.71 5.68
C TYR A 48 -1.62 -7.27 5.20
N PHE A 49 -0.66 -8.19 5.14
CA PHE A 49 0.69 -7.92 4.63
C PHE A 49 0.67 -7.51 3.15
N CYS A 50 -0.01 -8.25 2.28
CA CYS A 50 -0.15 -7.90 0.86
C CYS A 50 -0.76 -6.51 0.68
N GLY A 51 -1.83 -6.21 1.41
CA GLY A 51 -2.44 -4.88 1.35
C GLY A 51 -1.55 -3.76 1.86
N MET A 52 -0.79 -4.01 2.93
CA MET A 52 0.21 -3.06 3.41
C MET A 52 1.28 -2.78 2.34
N VAL A 53 1.81 -3.82 1.70
CA VAL A 53 2.77 -3.69 0.59
C VAL A 53 2.17 -2.87 -0.56
N ILE A 54 0.93 -3.18 -0.97
CA ILE A 54 0.22 -2.43 -2.01
C ILE A 54 0.04 -0.96 -1.61
N SER A 55 -0.34 -0.69 -0.36
CA SER A 55 -0.46 0.66 0.20
C SER A 55 0.87 1.42 0.17
N ARG A 56 1.99 0.74 0.48
CA ARG A 56 3.33 1.32 0.34
C ARG A 56 3.66 1.65 -1.11
N VAL A 57 3.42 0.74 -2.06
CA VAL A 57 3.57 1.01 -3.51
C VAL A 57 2.74 2.22 -3.93
N GLY A 58 1.49 2.30 -3.48
CA GLY A 58 0.63 3.47 -3.73
C GLY A 58 1.26 4.77 -3.25
N SER A 59 1.81 4.77 -2.03
CA SER A 59 2.39 5.98 -1.45
C SER A 59 3.78 6.35 -1.98
N VAL A 60 4.62 5.37 -2.31
CA VAL A 60 6.03 5.57 -2.68
C VAL A 60 6.19 5.73 -4.19
N ILE A 61 5.33 5.12 -4.99
CA ILE A 61 5.43 5.11 -6.46
C ILE A 61 4.26 5.86 -7.08
N ILE A 62 3.01 5.41 -6.85
CA ILE A 62 1.84 5.94 -7.55
C ILE A 62 1.62 7.44 -7.26
N GLU A 63 1.58 7.84 -5.99
CA GLU A 63 1.35 9.24 -5.63
C GLU A 63 2.43 10.18 -6.21
N PRO A 64 3.75 9.93 -6.04
CA PRO A 64 4.77 10.78 -6.66
C PRO A 64 4.67 10.86 -8.18
N VAL A 65 4.36 9.75 -8.87
CA VAL A 65 4.16 9.74 -10.32
C VAL A 65 2.97 10.61 -10.71
N LEU A 66 1.81 10.43 -10.08
CA LEU A 66 0.59 11.20 -10.38
C LEU A 66 0.75 12.70 -10.06
N LYS A 67 1.52 13.05 -9.01
CA LYS A 67 1.91 14.43 -8.73
C LYS A 67 2.83 14.99 -9.81
N LYS A 68 3.84 14.22 -10.24
CA LYS A 68 4.83 14.66 -11.26
C LYS A 68 4.17 14.96 -12.60
N VAL A 69 3.19 14.15 -13.02
CA VAL A 69 2.40 14.39 -14.24
C VAL A 69 1.25 15.39 -14.04
N LYS A 70 1.14 16.00 -12.85
CA LYS A 70 0.11 16.99 -12.47
C LYS A 70 -1.33 16.47 -12.57
N TYR A 71 -1.54 15.15 -12.53
CA TYR A 71 -2.87 14.54 -12.50
C TYR A 71 -3.59 14.81 -11.17
N VAL A 72 -2.83 14.89 -10.07
CA VAL A 72 -3.33 15.26 -8.74
C VAL A 72 -2.53 16.42 -8.16
N LYS A 73 -3.22 17.29 -7.41
CA LYS A 73 -2.61 18.38 -6.64
C LYS A 73 -2.97 18.20 -5.17
N PHE A 74 -1.99 18.39 -4.30
CA PHE A 74 -2.17 18.26 -2.85
C PHE A 74 -1.99 19.64 -2.23
N ALA A 75 -2.79 19.93 -1.20
CA ALA A 75 -2.56 21.08 -0.35
C ALA A 75 -1.18 20.98 0.34
N GLU A 76 -0.66 22.10 0.80
CA GLU A 76 0.55 22.09 1.61
C GLU A 76 0.32 21.29 2.89
N TYR A 77 1.34 20.55 3.32
CA TYR A 77 1.20 19.68 4.49
C TYR A 77 0.90 20.47 5.76
N LYS A 78 1.43 21.69 5.90
CA LYS A 78 1.14 22.59 7.03
C LYS A 78 -0.34 22.99 7.06
N ASP A 79 -0.87 23.39 5.92
CA ASP A 79 -2.28 23.77 5.78
C ASP A 79 -3.21 22.58 6.03
N PHE A 80 -2.86 21.40 5.52
CA PHE A 80 -3.60 20.17 5.81
C PHE A 80 -3.68 19.92 7.32
N VAL A 81 -2.57 19.98 8.04
CA VAL A 81 -2.56 19.77 9.51
C VAL A 81 -3.40 20.81 10.24
N LYS A 82 -3.34 22.08 9.84
CA LYS A 82 -4.14 23.15 10.45
C LYS A 82 -5.63 23.01 10.14
N ALA A 83 -5.97 22.66 8.92
CA ALA A 83 -7.36 22.49 8.48
C ALA A 83 -7.99 21.25 9.14
N SER A 84 -7.26 20.14 9.26
CA SER A 84 -7.73 18.93 9.94
C SER A 84 -8.06 19.15 11.42
N LYS A 85 -7.40 20.10 12.11
CA LYS A 85 -7.76 20.48 13.48
C LYS A 85 -9.11 21.23 13.55
N LYS A 86 -9.52 21.88 12.47
CA LYS A 86 -10.78 22.67 12.39
C LYS A 86 -11.95 21.86 11.85
N ASP A 87 -11.68 20.92 10.93
CA ASP A 87 -12.68 20.07 10.31
C ASP A 87 -12.17 18.62 10.26
N SER A 88 -12.73 17.76 11.11
CA SER A 88 -12.40 16.33 11.18
C SER A 88 -12.80 15.57 9.90
N LYS A 89 -13.71 16.12 9.08
CA LYS A 89 -14.11 15.49 7.81
C LYS A 89 -12.95 15.41 6.82
N ILE A 90 -11.98 16.32 6.91
CA ILE A 90 -10.78 16.32 6.07
C ILE A 90 -9.96 15.05 6.26
N GLU A 91 -9.82 14.55 7.49
CA GLU A 91 -9.09 13.32 7.77
C GLU A 91 -9.81 12.10 7.16
N VAL A 92 -11.14 12.01 7.31
CA VAL A 92 -11.98 10.95 6.71
C VAL A 92 -11.91 10.96 5.17
N LEU A 93 -11.90 12.15 4.55
CA LEU A 93 -11.74 12.27 3.10
C LEU A 93 -10.33 11.86 2.65
N SER A 94 -9.30 12.24 3.41
CA SER A 94 -7.91 11.85 3.14
C SER A 94 -7.71 10.34 3.25
N GLU A 95 -8.35 9.72 4.24
CA GLU A 95 -8.42 8.28 4.41
C GLU A 95 -9.07 7.57 3.20
N SER A 96 -10.23 8.07 2.76
CA SER A 96 -10.91 7.58 1.56
C SER A 96 -10.05 7.73 0.31
N ASN A 97 -9.35 8.86 0.16
CA ASN A 97 -8.40 9.10 -0.93
C ASN A 97 -7.21 8.12 -0.89
N ASN A 98 -6.69 7.82 0.31
CA ASN A 98 -5.62 6.82 0.48
C ASN A 98 -6.08 5.42 0.05
N MET A 99 -7.35 5.06 0.27
CA MET A 99 -7.92 3.81 -0.22
C MET A 99 -7.92 3.80 -1.76
N TYR A 100 -8.43 4.83 -2.44
CA TYR A 100 -8.39 4.90 -3.91
C TYR A 100 -6.96 4.77 -4.47
N ARG A 101 -6.00 5.48 -3.87
CA ARG A 101 -4.58 5.35 -4.25
C ARG A 101 -4.05 3.92 -4.08
N THR A 102 -4.46 3.23 -3.01
CA THR A 102 -4.10 1.82 -2.76
C THR A 102 -4.71 0.90 -3.83
N PHE A 103 -5.95 1.14 -4.25
CA PHE A 103 -6.58 0.37 -5.33
C PHE A 103 -5.92 0.63 -6.70
N ILE A 104 -5.49 1.86 -7.00
CA ILE A 104 -4.69 2.14 -8.21
C ILE A 104 -3.40 1.31 -8.19
N ALA A 105 -2.70 1.26 -7.05
CA ALA A 105 -1.52 0.43 -6.89
C ALA A 105 -1.83 -1.07 -7.05
N LEU A 106 -2.93 -1.54 -6.47
CA LEU A 106 -3.40 -2.93 -6.58
C LEU A 106 -3.55 -3.33 -8.05
N PHE A 107 -4.32 -2.56 -8.82
CA PHE A 107 -4.58 -2.88 -10.22
C PHE A 107 -3.32 -2.75 -11.08
N THR A 108 -2.47 -1.76 -10.78
CA THR A 108 -1.16 -1.62 -11.46
C THR A 108 -0.28 -2.85 -11.22
N ILE A 109 -0.17 -3.31 -9.97
CA ILE A 109 0.61 -4.52 -9.63
C ILE A 109 0.00 -5.75 -10.29
N LEU A 110 -1.32 -5.92 -10.30
CA LEU A 110 -1.97 -7.04 -10.99
C LEU A 110 -1.65 -7.08 -12.48
N ILE A 111 -1.70 -5.93 -13.16
CA ILE A 111 -1.36 -5.83 -14.59
C ILE A 111 0.11 -6.24 -14.81
N ILE A 112 1.03 -5.71 -13.99
CA ILE A 112 2.46 -6.05 -14.07
C ILE A 112 2.66 -7.56 -13.84
N THR A 113 2.02 -8.13 -12.81
CA THR A 113 2.09 -9.57 -12.52
C THR A 113 1.55 -10.42 -13.67
N LYS A 114 0.45 -9.99 -14.32
CA LYS A 114 -0.09 -10.71 -15.48
C LYS A 114 0.88 -10.70 -16.65
N ILE A 115 1.50 -9.55 -16.94
CA ILE A 115 2.51 -9.41 -17.99
C ILE A 115 3.72 -10.32 -17.68
N TYR A 116 4.22 -10.25 -16.45
CA TYR A 116 5.32 -11.11 -16.00
C TYR A 116 4.98 -12.59 -16.14
N TYR A 117 3.80 -13.02 -15.68
CA TYR A 117 3.34 -14.41 -15.77
C TYR A 117 3.32 -14.91 -17.22
N ASN A 118 2.83 -14.11 -18.16
CA ASN A 118 2.80 -14.49 -19.57
C ASN A 118 4.22 -14.58 -20.18
N LEU A 119 5.16 -13.74 -19.74
CA LEU A 119 6.55 -13.74 -20.19
C LEU A 119 7.35 -14.90 -19.58
N SER A 120 7.14 -15.21 -18.30
CA SER A 120 7.89 -16.26 -17.59
C SER A 120 7.61 -17.66 -18.16
N GLN A 121 6.44 -17.87 -18.76
CA GLN A 121 6.16 -19.12 -19.49
C GLN A 121 7.04 -19.32 -20.73
N LYS A 122 7.62 -18.24 -21.28
CA LYS A 122 8.48 -18.28 -22.48
C LYS A 122 9.97 -18.28 -22.17
N PHE A 123 10.38 -17.81 -20.99
CA PHE A 123 11.79 -17.59 -20.65
C PHE A 123 12.16 -18.21 -19.30
N ILE A 124 12.88 -19.33 -19.32
CA ILE A 124 13.29 -20.12 -18.13
C ILE A 124 14.14 -19.32 -17.13
N ILE A 125 15.01 -18.43 -17.62
CA ILE A 125 15.92 -17.62 -16.78
C ILE A 125 15.15 -16.69 -15.82
N LEU A 126 13.96 -16.21 -16.20
CA LEU A 126 13.17 -15.34 -15.33
C LEU A 126 12.76 -16.03 -14.02
N ASN A 127 12.54 -17.35 -14.04
CA ASN A 127 12.06 -18.10 -12.88
C ASN A 127 13.11 -18.30 -11.78
N SER A 128 14.40 -18.32 -12.12
CA SER A 128 15.48 -18.61 -11.16
C SER A 128 15.80 -17.40 -10.27
N ILE A 129 15.81 -16.20 -10.83
CA ILE A 129 16.29 -14.97 -10.16
C ILE A 129 15.16 -14.22 -9.44
N TRP A 130 13.91 -14.43 -9.86
CA TRP A 130 12.73 -13.70 -9.38
C TRP A 130 12.56 -13.73 -7.84
N LYS A 131 12.82 -14.88 -7.19
CA LYS A 131 12.65 -15.03 -5.73
C LYS A 131 13.58 -14.13 -4.91
N VAL A 132 14.81 -13.93 -5.37
CA VAL A 132 15.75 -13.01 -4.71
C VAL A 132 15.37 -11.57 -5.03
N LEU A 133 14.99 -11.28 -6.28
CA LEU A 133 14.56 -9.95 -6.70
C LEU A 133 13.37 -9.43 -5.91
N ILE A 134 12.35 -10.26 -5.64
CA ILE A 134 11.17 -9.81 -4.88
C ILE A 134 11.56 -9.38 -3.45
N LEU A 135 12.47 -10.10 -2.79
CA LEU A 135 12.97 -9.74 -1.46
C LEU A 135 13.72 -8.41 -1.48
N VAL A 136 14.57 -8.19 -2.49
CA VAL A 136 15.31 -6.93 -2.68
C VAL A 136 14.34 -5.77 -2.96
N ILE A 137 13.33 -5.98 -3.81
CA ILE A 137 12.30 -4.97 -4.11
C ILE A 137 11.52 -4.60 -2.85
N LEU A 138 11.11 -5.59 -2.05
CA LEU A 138 10.42 -5.37 -0.78
C LEU A 138 11.31 -4.57 0.19
N LEU A 139 12.58 -4.94 0.33
CA LEU A 139 13.53 -4.22 1.18
C LEU A 139 13.64 -2.74 0.78
N ILE A 140 13.84 -2.47 -0.51
CA ILE A 140 13.94 -1.10 -1.03
C ILE A 140 12.62 -0.34 -0.80
N LEU A 141 11.47 -0.97 -1.05
CA LEU A 141 10.15 -0.38 -0.83
C LEU A 141 9.96 0.04 0.64
N PHE A 142 10.34 -0.83 1.58
CA PHE A 142 10.21 -0.54 3.01
C PHE A 142 11.24 0.48 3.50
N LEU A 143 12.46 0.51 2.96
CA LEU A 143 13.44 1.59 3.24
C LEU A 143 12.89 2.96 2.81
N MET A 144 12.33 3.05 1.60
CA MET A 144 11.71 4.29 1.12
C MET A 144 10.49 4.68 1.96
N SER A 145 9.67 3.70 2.35
CA SER A 145 8.49 3.89 3.19
C SER A 145 8.88 4.40 4.59
N TYR A 146 9.92 3.82 5.18
CA TYR A 146 10.47 4.24 6.46
C TYR A 146 10.94 5.69 6.41
N ARG A 147 11.76 6.05 5.40
CA ARG A 147 12.19 7.44 5.17
C ARG A 147 11.01 8.39 5.03
N LYS A 148 9.98 8.02 4.24
CA LYS A 148 8.77 8.83 4.05
C LYS A 148 8.03 9.04 5.38
N GLN A 149 7.90 8.00 6.20
CA GLN A 149 7.24 8.07 7.50
C GLN A 149 7.99 8.99 8.48
N VAL A 150 9.31 8.85 8.59
CA VAL A 150 10.15 9.72 9.44
C VAL A 150 10.02 11.19 9.03
N ASN A 151 9.97 11.48 7.73
CA ASN A 151 9.78 12.84 7.23
C ASN A 151 8.41 13.43 7.61
N TYR A 152 7.33 12.64 7.59
CA TYR A 152 6.02 13.13 8.06
C TYR A 152 6.02 13.44 9.54
N ILE A 153 6.64 12.58 10.36
CA ILE A 153 6.78 12.79 11.80
C ILE A 153 7.54 14.10 12.04
N LYS A 154 8.71 14.27 11.42
CA LYS A 154 9.52 15.49 11.53
C LYS A 154 8.72 16.74 11.18
N LYS A 155 8.06 16.75 10.01
CA LYS A 155 7.23 17.89 9.59
C LYS A 155 6.13 18.21 10.59
N ARG A 156 5.48 17.20 11.18
CA ARG A 156 4.40 17.41 12.15
C ARG A 156 4.92 17.94 13.48
N VAL A 157 6.12 17.53 13.91
CA VAL A 157 6.82 18.15 15.06
C VAL A 157 7.14 19.61 14.75
N ASP A 158 7.78 19.88 13.60
CA ASP A 158 8.17 21.24 13.20
C ASP A 158 6.98 22.20 13.12
N ILE A 159 5.82 21.73 12.66
CA ILE A 159 4.59 22.54 12.62
C ILE A 159 4.11 22.92 14.02
N ASN A 160 4.12 21.99 14.99
CA ASN A 160 3.56 22.27 16.32
C ASN A 160 4.56 22.95 17.28
N VAL A 161 5.87 22.91 16.99
CA VAL A 161 6.89 23.64 17.75
C VAL A 161 7.04 25.10 17.28
N ASN A 162 6.78 25.37 16.00
CA ASN A 162 6.93 26.70 15.39
C ASN A 162 5.60 27.43 15.12
N ASP A 163 4.46 26.89 15.59
CA ASP A 163 3.14 27.56 15.60
C ASP A 163 2.86 28.10 17.01
#